data_AF-A0A2P5KWJ7-F1
#
_entry.id   AF-A0A2P5KWJ7-F1
#
_cell.length_a   1.000
_cell.length_b   1.000
_cell.length_c   1.000
_cell.angle_alpha   90.00
_cell.angle_beta   90.00
_cell.angle_gamma   90.00
#
_symmetry.space_group_name_H-M   'P 1'
#
loop_
_entity.id
_entity.type
_entity.pdbx_description
1 polymer ?
#
loop_
_entity_poly.entity_id
_entity_poly.type
_entity_poly.pdbx_seq_one_letter_code
_entity_poly.pdbx_strand_id
1 'polypeptide(L)' 'MRRWQLWQGPGGHAFFPDDNHQARSTAIADGYVLTWHCMAKGINPAMRQLYAHLGRGEYHPMVRADGTPYPQDEDDAPVA' A
#
# COMPACT_ATOMS: atom_id res chain seq x y z
N MET A 1 10.52 -8.22 -4.35
CA MET A 1 10.23 -6.92 -3.69
C MET A 1 9.82 -5.93 -4.77
N ARG A 2 8.88 -5.04 -4.48
CA ARG A 2 8.27 -4.08 -5.40
C ARG A 2 8.28 -2.70 -4.75
N ARG A 3 8.40 -1.64 -5.54
CA ARG A 3 8.33 -0.27 -5.04
C ARG A 3 6.87 0.16 -4.96
N TRP A 4 6.47 0.65 -3.81
CA TRP A 4 5.14 1.21 -3.56
C TRP A 4 5.23 2.72 -3.44
N GLN A 5 4.25 3.42 -4.01
CA GLN A 5 4.27 4.87 -4.16
C GLN A 5 3.03 5.46 -3.51
N LEU A 6 3.23 6.48 -2.69
CA LEU A 6 2.18 7.35 -2.16
C LEU A 6 2.16 8.64 -2.96
N TRP A 7 1.01 8.92 -3.54
CA TRP A 7 0.71 10.13 -4.27
C TRP A 7 -0.31 10.96 -3.51
N GLN A 8 -0.14 12.27 -3.48
CA GLN A 8 -1.04 13.20 -2.80
C GLN A 8 -1.58 14.22 -3.79
N GLY A 9 -2.89 14.46 -3.72
CA GLY A 9 -3.59 15.38 -4.62
C GLY A 9 -4.86 15.94 -3.99
N PRO A 10 -5.69 16.65 -4.77
CA PRO A 10 -6.89 17.34 -4.26
C PRO A 10 -7.91 16.40 -3.62
N GLY A 11 -7.97 15.13 -4.03
CA GLY A 11 -8.88 14.11 -3.51
C GLY A 11 -8.32 13.29 -2.34
N GLY A 12 -7.12 13.61 -1.82
CA GLY A 12 -6.47 12.90 -0.74
C GLY A 12 -5.24 12.13 -1.19
N HIS A 13 -5.18 10.83 -0.88
CA HIS A 13 -4.02 9.98 -1.12
C HIS A 13 -4.34 8.84 -2.08
N ALA A 14 -3.43 8.55 -3.00
CA ALA A 14 -3.45 7.35 -3.83
C ALA A 14 -2.20 6.52 -3.54
N PHE A 15 -2.37 5.24 -3.20
CA PHE A 15 -1.28 4.34 -2.89
C PHE A 15 -1.30 3.12 -3.80
N PHE A 16 -0.26 2.96 -4.60
CA PHE A 16 -0.18 1.89 -5.59
C PHE A 16 1.28 1.60 -5.94
N PRO A 17 1.57 0.43 -6.53
CA PRO A 17 2.93 0.06 -6.89
C PRO A 17 3.41 0.71 -8.20
N ASP A 18 4.72 0.82 -8.36
CA ASP A 18 5.34 1.65 -9.41
C ASP A 18 5.23 1.11 -10.85
N ASP A 19 4.92 -0.16 -11.02
CA ASP A 19 4.62 -0.84 -12.28
C ASP A 19 3.11 -0.76 -12.65
N ASN A 20 2.26 -0.19 -11.78
CA ASN A 20 0.87 0.12 -12.14
C ASN A 20 0.81 1.40 -13.00
N HIS A 21 1.13 1.25 -14.29
CA HIS A 21 1.18 2.34 -15.25
C HIS A 21 -0.16 3.08 -15.38
N GLN A 22 -1.29 2.37 -15.33
CA GLN A 22 -2.61 2.97 -15.43
C GLN A 22 -2.88 3.88 -14.24
N ALA A 23 -2.66 3.40 -13.01
CA ALA A 23 -2.85 4.20 -11.80
C ALA A 23 -1.92 5.42 -11.77
N ARG A 24 -0.67 5.28 -12.24
CA ARG A 24 0.25 6.42 -12.38
C ARG A 24 -0.27 7.47 -13.35
N SER A 25 -0.70 7.07 -14.54
CA SER A 25 -1.23 7.99 -15.55
C SER A 25 -2.47 8.72 -15.04
N THR A 26 -3.38 8.02 -14.37
CA THR A 26 -4.57 8.63 -13.73
C THR A 26 -4.18 9.61 -12.63
N ALA A 27 -3.28 9.24 -11.72
CA ALA A 27 -2.81 10.12 -10.64
C ALA A 27 -2.22 11.44 -11.20
N ILE A 28 -1.40 11.36 -12.25
CA ILE A 28 -0.82 12.54 -12.91
C ILE A 28 -1.92 13.40 -13.56
N ALA A 29 -2.86 12.79 -14.28
CA ALA A 29 -3.96 13.50 -14.92
C ALA A 29 -4.86 14.22 -13.90
N ASP A 30 -5.06 13.62 -12.72
CA ASP A 30 -5.85 14.17 -11.62
C ASP A 30 -5.06 15.16 -10.74
N GLY A 31 -3.82 15.50 -11.12
CA GLY A 31 -2.99 16.49 -10.43
C GLY A 31 -2.38 16.01 -9.12
N TYR A 32 -2.24 14.69 -8.92
CA TYR A 32 -1.51 14.14 -7.79
C TYR A 32 0.00 14.21 -8.02
N VAL A 33 0.75 14.36 -6.93
CA VAL A 33 2.22 14.35 -6.94
C VAL A 33 2.75 13.23 -6.06
N LEU A 34 3.86 12.62 -6.47
CA LEU A 34 4.56 11.61 -5.67
C LEU A 34 5.16 12.27 -4.43
N THR A 35 4.72 11.86 -3.24
CA THR A 35 5.20 12.43 -1.96
C THR A 35 6.05 11.47 -1.16
N TRP A 36 5.84 10.15 -1.31
CA TRP A 36 6.60 9.15 -0.56
C TRP A 36 6.62 7.80 -1.29
N HIS A 37 7.57 6.93 -0.94
CA HIS A 37 7.63 5.56 -1.45
C HIS A 37 8.39 4.61 -0.52
N CYS A 38 8.12 3.31 -0.62
CA CYS A 38 8.85 2.26 0.10
C CYS A 38 9.09 1.00 -0.76
N MET A 39 9.96 0.12 -0.29
CA MET A 39 10.16 -1.22 -0.86
C MET A 39 9.48 -2.26 0.03
N ALA A 40 8.69 -3.14 -0.56
CA ALA A 40 7.98 -4.18 0.17
C ALA A 40 7.83 -5.46 -0.67
N LYS A 41 7.62 -6.61 -0.02
CA LYS A 41 7.36 -7.88 -0.72
C LYS A 41 5.93 -7.94 -1.29
N GLY A 42 4.96 -7.35 -0.60
CA GLY A 42 3.55 -7.29 -0.98
C GLY A 42 2.85 -6.06 -0.42
N ILE A 43 1.52 -6.01 -0.54
CA ILE A 43 0.69 -4.87 -0.12
C ILE A 43 0.73 -4.65 1.40
N ASN A 44 0.66 -5.70 2.22
CA ASN A 44 0.59 -5.52 3.68
C ASN A 44 1.86 -4.93 4.30
N PRO A 45 3.07 -5.43 4.00
CA PRO A 45 4.29 -4.77 4.49
C PRO A 45 4.42 -3.33 3.96
N ALA A 46 3.84 -3.02 2.80
CA ALA A 46 3.79 -1.66 2.27
C ALA A 46 2.78 -0.78 3.04
N MET A 47 1.60 -1.32 3.37
CA MET A 47 0.56 -0.65 4.16
C MET A 47 1.00 -0.39 5.60
N ARG A 48 1.72 -1.33 6.24
CA ARG A 48 2.33 -1.11 7.56
C ARG A 48 3.30 0.08 7.54
N GLN A 49 4.18 0.14 6.54
CA GLN A 49 5.11 1.26 6.37
C GLN A 49 4.36 2.56 6.05
N LEU A 50 3.30 2.50 5.25
CA LEU A 50 2.46 3.66 4.94
C LEU A 50 1.76 4.20 6.20
N TYR A 51 1.18 3.32 7.03
CA TYR A 51 0.53 3.74 8.28
C TYR A 51 1.52 4.41 9.23
N ALA A 52 2.70 3.81 9.40
CA ALA A 52 3.79 4.42 10.17
C ALA A 52 4.21 5.79 9.62
N HIS A 53 4.35 5.92 8.29
CA HIS A 53 4.68 7.20 7.64
C HIS A 53 3.60 8.28 7.86
N LEU A 54 2.32 7.90 7.76
CA LEU A 54 1.19 8.80 7.95
C LEU A 54 0.87 9.08 9.43
N GLY A 55 1.63 8.50 10.38
CA GLY A 55 1.30 8.57 11.81
C GLY A 55 -0.05 7.94 12.16
N ARG A 56 -0.55 7.04 11.30
CA ARG A 56 -1.71 6.20 11.59
C ARG A 56 -1.25 5.07 12.52
N GLY A 57 -2.12 4.59 13.39
CA GLY A 57 -1.81 3.52 14.35
C GLY A 57 -1.39 2.20 13.68
N GLU A 58 -1.41 1.11 14.43
CA GLU A 58 -1.04 -0.19 13.85
C GLU A 58 -1.96 -0.58 12.67
N TYR A 59 -1.35 -1.00 11.56
CA TYR A 59 -2.09 -1.54 10.43
C TYR A 59 -2.45 -3.00 10.70
N HIS A 60 -3.76 -3.26 10.80
CA HIS A 60 -4.30 -4.61 10.88
C HIS A 60 -4.80 -5.05 9.50
N PRO A 61 -4.17 -6.07 8.86
CA PRO A 61 -4.67 -6.61 7.61
C PRO A 61 -6.06 -7.24 7.82
N MET A 62 -6.85 -7.27 6.75
CA MET A 62 -8.16 -7.93 6.79
C MET A 62 -7.96 -9.44 6.94
N VAL A 63 -8.78 -10.07 7.78
CA VAL A 63 -8.83 -11.53 7.88
C VAL A 63 -10.22 -12.01 7.52
N ARG A 64 -10.32 -13.23 7.00
CA ARG A 64 -11.62 -13.90 6.81
C ARG A 64 -12.26 -14.17 8.19
N ALA A 65 -13.55 -14.49 8.18
CA ALA A 65 -14.31 -14.75 9.41
C ALA A 65 -13.74 -15.92 10.25
N ASP A 66 -13.06 -16.86 9.61
CA ASP A 66 -12.37 -18.00 10.22
C ASP A 66 -10.96 -17.68 10.72
N GLY A 67 -10.52 -16.42 10.61
CA GLY A 67 -9.17 -15.98 10.96
C GLY A 67 -8.12 -16.23 9.87
N THR A 68 -8.49 -16.85 8.75
CA THR A 68 -7.57 -17.09 7.64
C THR A 68 -7.20 -15.75 6.97
N PRO A 69 -5.91 -15.47 6.74
CA PRO A 69 -5.50 -14.30 5.97
C PRO A 69 -6.09 -14.32 4.55
N TYR A 70 -6.36 -13.16 3.94
CA TYR A 70 -6.71 -13.16 2.53
C TYR A 70 -5.50 -13.59 1.68
N PRO A 71 -5.70 -14.04 0.43
CA PRO A 71 -4.58 -14.46 -0.44
C PRO A 71 -3.49 -13.39 -0.63
N GLN A 72 -3.86 -12.12 -0.49
CA GLN A 72 -2.96 -10.95 -0.57
C GLN A 72 -2.07 -10.81 0.68
N ASP A 73 -2.38 -11.57 1.72
CA ASP A 73 -1.80 -11.55 3.06
C ASP A 73 -1.01 -12.84 3.38
N GLU A 74 -1.06 -13.85 2.49
CA GLU A 74 -0.39 -15.15 2.69
C GLU A 74 1.13 -15.02 2.82
N ASP A 75 1.73 -14.05 2.14
CA ASP A 75 3.17 -13.71 2.26
C ASP A 75 3.54 -13.08 3.61
N ASP A 76 2.55 -12.69 4.41
CA ASP A 76 2.68 -12.09 5.74
C ASP A 76 2.28 -13.07 6.86
N ALA A 77 2.08 -14.35 6.52
CA ALA A 77 1.89 -15.37 7.53
C ALA A 77 3.11 -15.39 8.47
N PRO A 78 2.90 -15.43 9.81
CA PRO A 78 4.00 -15.56 10.74
C PRO A 78 4.80 -16.81 10.36
N VAL A 79 6.11 -16.64 10.20
CA VAL A 79 7.02 -17.79 10.09
C VAL A 79 6.87 -18.55 11.41
N ALA A 80 6.30 -19.75 11.33
CA ALA A 80 6.11 -20.64 12.47
C ALA A 80 7.46 -21.01 13.12
#